data_AF-A0A7K3DFK5-F1
#
_entry.id   AF-A0A7K3DFK5-F1
#
_cell.length_a   1.000
_cell.length_b   1.000
_cell.length_c   1.000
_cell.angle_alpha   90.00
_cell.angle_beta   90.00
_cell.angle_gamma   90.00
#
_symmetry.space_group_name_H-M   'P 1'
#
loop_
_entity.id
_entity.type
_entity.pdbx_description
1 polymer ?
#
loop_
_entity_poly.entity_id
_entity_poly.type
_entity_poly.pdbx_seq_one_letter_code
_entity_poly.pdbx_strand_id
1 'polypeptide(L)'
;ALPLPTPASVVAALVGSAAGGAAAGALTGLGTDGALLGLGAGAFALIGHRVASYDYPSRFVHMTAGVALPLAASAPAVWLLGRALA
;
A
#
# COMPACT_ATOMS: atom_id res chain seq x y z
N ALA A 1 14.16 -0.33 -6.94
CA ALA A 1 12.96 -0.06 -7.75
C ALA A 1 13.20 -0.59 -9.15
N LEU A 2 12.20 -1.20 -9.78
CA LEU A 2 12.29 -1.55 -11.20
C LEU A 2 12.36 -0.25 -12.02
N PRO A 3 13.14 -0.19 -13.12
CA PRO A 3 13.24 0.98 -13.98
C PRO A 3 12.00 1.09 -14.88
N LEU A 4 10.83 1.22 -14.27
CA LEU A 4 9.55 1.32 -14.94
C LEU A 4 9.10 2.78 -15.02
N PRO A 5 8.41 3.18 -16.10
CA PRO A 5 7.67 4.44 -16.13
C PRO A 5 6.73 4.55 -14.92
N THR A 6 6.49 5.78 -14.45
CA THR A 6 5.64 6.02 -13.27
C THR A 6 4.27 5.33 -13.34
N PRO A 7 3.53 5.36 -14.46
CA PRO A 7 2.24 4.66 -14.55
C PRO A 7 2.39 3.14 -14.37
N ALA A 8 3.40 2.54 -15.00
CA ALA A 8 3.68 1.11 -14.87
C ALA A 8 4.09 0.73 -13.44
N SER A 9 4.82 1.60 -12.74
CA SER A 9 5.18 1.41 -11.32
C SER A 9 3.95 1.43 -10.42
N VAL A 10 2.98 2.31 -10.67
CA VAL A 10 1.71 2.36 -9.93
C VAL A 10 0.92 1.07 -10.13
N VAL A 11 0.77 0.62 -11.38
CA VAL A 11 0.08 -0.64 -11.68
C VAL A 11 0.79 -1.82 -11.02
N ALA A 12 2.13 -1.89 -11.13
CA ALA A 12 2.92 -2.96 -10.51
C ALA A 12 2.77 -2.96 -8.98
N ALA A 13 2.73 -1.79 -8.34
CA ALA A 13 2.52 -1.68 -6.90
C ALA A 13 1.12 -2.17 -6.49
N LEU A 14 0.08 -1.82 -7.23
CA LEU A 14 -1.29 -2.30 -6.98
C LEU A 14 -1.43 -3.79 -7.19
N VAL A 15 -0.85 -4.34 -8.26
CA VAL A 15 -0.84 -5.79 -8.52
C VAL A 15 -0.07 -6.52 -7.41
N GLY A 16 1.09 -6.00 -7.02
CA GLY A 16 1.90 -6.57 -5.94
C GLY A 16 1.17 -6.55 -4.60
N SER A 17 0.47 -5.47 -4.28
CA SER A 17 -0.29 -5.37 -3.02
C SER A 17 -1.52 -6.28 -3.03
N ALA A 18 -2.23 -6.40 -4.17
CA ALA A 18 -3.32 -7.35 -4.34
C ALA A 18 -2.84 -8.80 -4.15
N ALA A 19 -1.73 -9.16 -4.78
CA ALA A 19 -1.14 -10.50 -4.68
C ALA A 19 -0.67 -10.82 -3.26
N GLY A 20 -0.02 -9.85 -2.59
CA GLY A 20 0.36 -9.99 -1.18
C GLY A 20 -0.85 -10.14 -0.25
N GLY A 21 -1.91 -9.36 -0.50
CA GLY A 21 -3.18 -9.48 0.20
C GLY A 21 -3.86 -10.84 -0.01
N ALA A 22 -3.87 -11.34 -1.25
CA ALA A 22 -4.43 -12.67 -1.56
C ALA A 22 -3.65 -13.78 -0.85
N ALA A 23 -2.32 -13.70 -0.84
CA ALA A 23 -1.46 -14.65 -0.12
C ALA A 23 -1.74 -14.60 1.39
N ALA A 24 -1.84 -13.40 1.97
CA ALA A 24 -2.22 -13.24 3.38
C ALA A 24 -3.62 -13.80 3.68
N GLY A 25 -4.59 -13.54 2.80
CA GLY A 25 -5.96 -14.04 2.95
C GLY A 25 -6.08 -15.56 2.91
N ALA A 26 -5.24 -16.22 2.11
CA ALA A 26 -5.14 -17.67 2.10
C ALA A 26 -4.58 -18.24 3.42
N LEU A 27 -3.70 -17.50 4.10
CA LEU A 27 -3.11 -17.90 5.39
C LEU A 27 -4.02 -17.60 6.59
N THR A 28 -4.94 -16.64 6.47
CA THR A 28 -5.80 -16.19 7.58
C THR A 28 -7.25 -16.65 7.47
N GLY A 29 -7.61 -17.38 6.40
CA GLY A 29 -8.98 -17.83 6.16
C GLY A 29 -9.90 -16.77 5.56
N LEU A 30 -9.39 -15.58 5.23
CA LEU A 30 -10.14 -14.52 4.53
C LEU A 30 -10.38 -14.84 3.04
N GLY A 31 -9.66 -15.81 2.48
CA GLY A 31 -9.81 -16.20 1.08
C GLY A 31 -9.51 -15.04 0.12
N THR A 32 -10.36 -14.86 -0.89
CA THR A 32 -10.19 -13.84 -1.94
C THR A 32 -10.34 -12.40 -1.42
N ASP A 33 -11.00 -12.19 -0.29
CA ASP A 33 -11.20 -10.86 0.30
C ASP A 33 -9.88 -10.24 0.78
N GLY A 34 -8.88 -11.09 1.07
CA GLY A 34 -7.51 -10.65 1.30
C GLY A 34 -6.94 -9.83 0.13
N ALA A 35 -7.31 -10.16 -1.12
CA ALA A 35 -6.86 -9.40 -2.29
C ALA A 35 -7.44 -7.99 -2.32
N LEU A 36 -8.71 -7.82 -1.92
CA LEU A 36 -9.38 -6.52 -1.81
C LEU A 36 -8.76 -5.67 -0.70
N LEU A 37 -8.44 -6.29 0.43
CA LEU A 37 -7.71 -5.63 1.52
C LEU A 37 -6.31 -5.20 1.08
N GLY A 38 -5.59 -6.05 0.36
CA GLY A 38 -4.27 -5.74 -0.20
C GLY A 38 -4.31 -4.61 -1.23
N LEU A 39 -5.34 -4.56 -2.07
CA LEU A 39 -5.57 -3.44 -3.00
C LEU A 39 -5.83 -2.13 -2.26
N GLY A 40 -6.70 -2.16 -1.25
CA GLY A 40 -6.96 -0.99 -0.39
C GLY A 40 -5.68 -0.50 0.29
N ALA A 41 -4.93 -1.40 0.94
CA ALA A 41 -3.66 -1.08 1.57
C ALA A 41 -2.67 -0.44 0.59
N GLY A 42 -2.52 -1.02 -0.60
CA GLY A 42 -1.62 -0.53 -1.64
C GLY A 42 -2.01 0.84 -2.18
N ALA A 43 -3.30 1.11 -2.39
CA ALA A 43 -3.79 2.41 -2.82
C ALA A 43 -3.46 3.51 -1.81
N PHE A 44 -3.73 3.29 -0.52
CA PHE A 44 -3.40 4.25 0.52
C PHE A 44 -1.88 4.38 0.74
N ALA A 45 -1.12 3.30 0.60
CA ALA A 45 0.34 3.35 0.63
C ALA A 45 0.92 4.22 -0.49
N LEU A 46 0.37 4.16 -1.71
CA LEU A 46 0.76 5.02 -2.83
C LEU A 46 0.46 6.49 -2.57
N ILE A 47 -0.68 6.79 -1.94
CA ILE A 47 -1.03 8.15 -1.52
C ILE A 47 0.00 8.65 -0.50
N GLY A 48 0.25 7.88 0.57
CA GLY A 48 1.27 8.22 1.57
C GLY A 48 2.66 8.40 0.96
N HIS A 49 3.01 7.59 -0.03
CA HIS A 49 4.28 7.71 -0.76
C HIS A 49 4.36 8.99 -1.61
N ARG A 50 3.25 9.41 -2.24
CA ARG A 50 3.20 10.73 -2.91
C ARG A 50 3.33 11.87 -1.91
N VAL A 51 2.71 11.79 -0.75
CA VAL A 51 2.86 12.83 0.29
C VAL A 51 4.31 12.92 0.76
N ALA A 52 4.97 11.78 1.01
CA ALA A 52 6.38 11.75 1.42
C ALA A 52 7.34 12.38 0.40
N SER A 53 6.96 12.45 -0.87
CA SER A 53 7.79 13.07 -1.92
C SER A 53 7.90 14.60 -1.80
N TYR A 54 7.01 15.25 -1.04
CA TYR A 54 7.05 16.69 -0.83
C TYR A 54 8.15 17.15 0.13
N ASP A 55 8.72 16.27 0.95
CA ASP A 55 9.77 16.60 1.93
C ASP A 55 11.19 16.66 1.34
N TYR A 56 11.33 16.46 0.02
CA TYR A 56 12.63 16.58 -0.68
C TYR A 56 13.09 18.05 -0.75
N PRO A 57 14.38 18.39 -0.51
CA PRO A 57 15.59 17.57 -0.57
C PRO A 57 16.08 16.94 0.75
N SER A 58 15.31 17.04 1.84
CA SER A 58 15.75 16.48 3.13
C SER A 58 15.81 14.96 3.06
N ARG A 59 17.02 14.40 3.00
CA ARG A 59 17.23 12.94 2.86
C ARG A 59 16.70 12.14 4.05
N PHE A 60 16.92 12.63 5.27
CA PHE A 60 16.43 11.97 6.48
C PHE A 60 14.91 11.96 6.53
N VAL A 61 14.28 13.13 6.33
CA VAL A 61 12.81 13.25 6.40
C VAL A 61 12.17 12.45 5.27
N HIS A 62 12.69 12.57 4.05
CA HIS A 62 12.15 11.82 2.92
C HIS A 62 12.26 10.30 3.13
N MET A 63 13.35 9.80 3.72
CA MET A 63 13.49 8.37 4.03
C MET A 63 12.51 7.93 5.12
N THR A 64 12.36 8.71 6.20
CA THR A 64 11.47 8.35 7.31
C THR A 64 10.00 8.48 6.91
N ALA A 65 9.62 9.59 6.27
CA ALA A 65 8.28 9.83 5.73
C ALA A 65 7.92 8.81 4.65
N GLY A 66 8.90 8.41 3.83
CA GLY A 66 8.75 7.42 2.76
C GLY A 66 8.33 6.03 3.24
N VAL A 67 8.49 5.72 4.53
CA VAL A 67 8.00 4.49 5.16
C VAL A 67 6.81 4.78 6.07
N ALA A 68 6.90 5.80 6.92
CA ALA A 68 5.89 6.09 7.93
C ALA A 68 4.54 6.52 7.32
N LEU A 69 4.55 7.41 6.32
CA LEU A 69 3.32 7.93 5.72
C LEU A 69 2.53 6.87 4.94
N PRO A 70 3.15 6.01 4.10
CA PRO A 70 2.44 4.89 3.49
C PRO A 70 1.76 3.97 4.51
N LEU A 71 2.47 3.61 5.59
CA LEU A 71 1.94 2.73 6.63
C LEU A 71 0.80 3.40 7.39
N ALA A 72 0.99 4.64 7.82
CA ALA A 72 -0.02 5.42 8.55
C ALA A 72 -1.30 5.63 7.72
N ALA A 73 -1.17 5.85 6.41
CA ALA A 73 -2.32 5.96 5.52
C ALA A 73 -3.04 4.61 5.33
N SER A 74 -2.30 3.51 5.22
CA SER A 74 -2.88 2.17 4.99
C SER A 74 -3.62 1.60 6.21
N ALA A 75 -3.14 1.84 7.43
CA ALA A 75 -3.67 1.22 8.64
C ALA A 75 -5.18 1.48 8.89
N PRO A 76 -5.68 2.73 8.89
CA PRO A 76 -7.10 2.98 9.08
C PRO A 76 -7.95 2.47 7.90
N ALA A 77 -7.42 2.51 6.68
CA ALA A 77 -8.12 2.02 5.50
C ALA A 77 -8.34 0.51 5.55
N VAL A 78 -7.32 -0.27 5.91
CA VAL A 78 -7.42 -1.73 6.06
C VAL A 78 -8.35 -2.08 7.21
N TRP A 79 -8.32 -1.33 8.32
CA TRP A 79 -9.26 -1.55 9.42
C TRP A 79 -10.71 -1.33 8.98
N LEU A 80 -11.01 -0.23 8.29
CA LEU A 80 -12.36 0.04 7.78
C LEU A 80 -12.81 -0.98 6.73
N LEU A 81 -11.96 -1.34 5.78
CA LEU A 81 -12.25 -2.36 4.78
C LEU A 81 -12.46 -3.73 5.42
N GLY A 82 -11.64 -4.11 6.39
CA GLY A 82 -11.80 -5.36 7.14
C GLY A 82 -13.13 -5.41 7.87
N ARG A 83 -13.60 -4.28 8.41
CA ARG A 83 -14.94 -4.17 9.01
C ARG A 83 -16.09 -4.27 8.00
N ALA A 84 -15.87 -3.88 6.75
CA ALA A 84 -16.89 -3.93 5.71
C ALA A 84 -17.00 -5.30 5.03
N LEU A 85 -15.94 -6.11 5.10
CA LEU A 85 -15.85 -7.44 4.50
C LEU A 85 -16.24 -8.58 5.47
N ALA A 86 -16.22 -8.31 6.78
CA ALA A 86 -16.67 -9.23 7.84
C ALA A 86 -18.20 -9.27 7.96
#